data_AF-A0A961XWT2-F1
#
_entry.id   AF-A0A961XWT2-F1
#
_cell.length_a   1.000
_cell.length_b   1.000
_cell.length_c   1.000
_cell.angle_alpha   90.00
_cell.angle_beta   90.00
_cell.angle_gamma   90.00
#
_symmetry.space_group_name_H-M   'P 1'
#
loop_
_entity.id
_entity.type
_entity.pdbx_description
1 polymer ?
#
loop_
_entity_poly.entity_id
_entity_poly.type
_entity_poly.pdbx_seq_one_letter_code
_entity_poly.pdbx_strand_id
1 'polypeptide(L)'
;ERAHAMLCVLARFADPQAPEGAFDLAIEVGDSAMSHRRRYSVATSRETVIDMLALDPLNPRSVIYHFEAMQEHLSYLPGSESHRFTSPLQRFMLQTYAQLAGHTVESLDSEELMTIADELAELSNQVSQAYFR
;
A
#
# COMPACT_ATOMS: atom_id res chain seq x y z
N GLU A 1 -9.52 3.69 0.53
CA GLU A 1 -10.23 2.40 0.72
C GLU A 1 -9.51 1.18 0.15
N ARG A 2 -9.21 1.10 -1.16
CA ARG A 2 -8.55 -0.10 -1.76
C ARG A 2 -7.16 -0.41 -1.19
N ALA A 3 -6.27 0.57 -1.10
CA ALA A 3 -4.93 0.38 -0.54
C ALA A 3 -4.96 -0.05 0.94
N HIS A 4 -5.86 0.54 1.74
CA HIS A 4 -6.07 0.13 3.14
C HIS A 4 -6.53 -1.34 3.22
N ALA A 5 -7.52 -1.73 2.42
CA ALA A 5 -7.98 -3.12 2.39
C ALA A 5 -6.84 -4.08 1.98
N MET A 6 -6.02 -3.71 1.00
CA MET A 6 -4.86 -4.50 0.60
C MET A 6 -3.83 -4.64 1.72
N LEU A 7 -3.52 -3.55 2.45
CA LEU A 7 -2.64 -3.59 3.62
C LEU A 7 -3.16 -4.56 4.69
N CYS A 8 -4.46 -4.50 5.03
CA CYS A 8 -5.05 -5.43 6.00
C CYS A 8 -5.01 -6.90 5.52
N VAL A 9 -5.26 -7.14 4.23
CA VAL A 9 -5.15 -8.46 3.60
C VAL A 9 -3.72 -8.97 3.73
N LEU A 10 -2.73 -8.17 3.36
CA LEU A 10 -1.33 -8.55 3.44
C LEU A 10 -0.87 -8.78 4.89
N ALA A 11 -1.25 -7.91 5.82
CA ALA A 11 -0.92 -8.07 7.24
C ALA A 11 -1.42 -9.43 7.78
N ARG A 12 -2.57 -9.91 7.28
CA ARG A 12 -3.14 -11.18 7.70
C ARG A 12 -2.61 -12.40 6.96
N PHE A 13 -2.50 -12.32 5.64
CA PHE A 13 -2.23 -13.47 4.78
C PHE A 13 -0.76 -13.62 4.37
N ALA A 14 0.05 -12.55 4.47
CA ALA A 14 1.50 -12.60 4.28
C ALA A 14 2.27 -12.77 5.60
N ASP A 15 1.57 -13.11 6.70
CA ASP A 15 2.21 -13.48 7.97
C ASP A 15 3.01 -14.79 7.81
N PRO A 16 4.24 -14.91 8.33
CA PRO A 16 5.02 -16.15 8.26
C PRO A 16 4.34 -17.37 8.90
N GLN A 17 3.42 -17.16 9.83
CA GLN A 17 2.60 -18.18 10.50
C GLN A 17 1.22 -18.35 9.86
N ALA A 18 0.96 -17.72 8.70
CA ALA A 18 -0.29 -17.89 7.99
C ALA A 18 -0.47 -19.36 7.55
N PRO A 19 -1.72 -19.87 7.52
CA PRO A 19 -1.99 -21.24 7.10
C PRO A 19 -1.63 -21.46 5.63
N GLU A 20 -1.44 -22.73 5.26
CA GLU A 20 -1.17 -23.13 3.88
C GLU A 20 -2.24 -22.57 2.91
N GLY A 21 -1.79 -22.07 1.76
CA GLY A 21 -2.66 -21.43 0.75
C GLY A 21 -3.01 -19.97 1.03
N ALA A 22 -2.59 -19.39 2.16
CA ALA A 22 -2.82 -17.96 2.45
C ALA A 22 -2.19 -17.02 1.39
N PHE A 23 -1.01 -17.35 0.89
CA PHE A 23 -0.33 -16.53 -0.12
C PHE A 23 -1.06 -16.56 -1.47
N ASP A 24 -1.53 -17.73 -1.90
CA ASP A 24 -2.35 -17.86 -3.11
C ASP A 24 -3.66 -17.08 -2.96
N LEU A 25 -4.28 -17.15 -1.78
CA LEU A 25 -5.48 -16.38 -1.48
C LEU A 25 -5.22 -14.87 -1.52
N ALA A 26 -4.10 -14.38 -1.00
CA ALA A 26 -3.73 -12.97 -1.07
C ALA A 26 -3.60 -12.50 -2.53
N ILE A 27 -2.96 -13.30 -3.39
CA ILE A 27 -2.83 -13.02 -4.82
C ILE A 27 -4.18 -13.01 -5.54
N GLU A 28 -5.08 -13.93 -5.19
CA GLU A 28 -6.42 -14.01 -5.77
C GLU A 28 -7.30 -12.83 -5.33
N VAL A 29 -7.28 -12.49 -4.04
CA VAL A 29 -7.96 -11.29 -3.49
C VAL A 29 -7.42 -10.02 -4.13
N GLY A 30 -6.11 -9.98 -4.38
CA GLY A 30 -5.47 -8.90 -5.12
C GLY A 30 -5.82 -8.87 -6.60
N ASP A 31 -6.46 -9.89 -7.17
CA ASP A 31 -6.69 -10.05 -8.61
C ASP A 31 -5.39 -9.94 -9.42
N SER A 32 -4.30 -10.49 -8.85
CA SER A 32 -2.95 -10.48 -9.41
C SER A 32 -2.45 -11.87 -9.79
N ALA A 33 -3.32 -12.89 -9.82
CA ALA A 33 -2.94 -14.28 -10.12
C ALA A 33 -2.29 -14.46 -11.50
N MET A 34 -2.80 -13.78 -12.53
CA MET A 34 -2.20 -13.82 -13.86
C MET A 34 -0.88 -13.04 -13.94
N SER A 35 -0.79 -11.91 -13.24
CA SER A 35 0.44 -11.10 -13.17
C SER A 35 1.54 -11.85 -12.43
N HIS A 36 1.20 -12.49 -11.32
CA HIS A 36 2.11 -13.32 -10.51
C HIS A 36 2.66 -14.49 -11.32
N ARG A 37 1.79 -15.29 -11.94
CA ARG A 37 2.20 -16.41 -12.81
C ARG A 37 3.07 -16.01 -14.00
N ARG A 38 2.96 -14.76 -14.48
CA ARG A 38 3.82 -14.23 -15.56
C ARG A 38 5.18 -13.76 -15.04
N ARG A 39 5.21 -13.15 -13.84
CA ARG A 39 6.42 -12.54 -13.27
C ARG A 39 7.30 -13.56 -12.53
N TYR A 40 6.69 -14.53 -11.84
CA TYR A 40 7.41 -15.54 -11.07
C TYR A 40 7.15 -16.93 -11.64
N SER A 41 8.23 -17.68 -11.86
CA SER A 41 8.20 -19.08 -12.30
C SER A 41 8.08 -20.08 -11.14
N VAL A 42 8.14 -19.58 -9.90
CA VAL A 42 8.10 -20.36 -8.66
C VAL A 42 6.69 -20.36 -8.06
N ALA A 43 6.46 -21.26 -7.10
CA ALA A 43 5.25 -21.25 -6.29
C ALA A 43 5.10 -19.91 -5.55
N THR A 44 3.85 -19.54 -5.26
CA THR A 44 3.54 -18.34 -4.50
C THR A 44 4.18 -18.42 -3.11
N SER A 45 5.06 -17.48 -2.81
CA SER A 45 5.69 -17.31 -1.52
C SER A 45 5.38 -15.93 -0.95
N ARG A 46 5.56 -15.77 0.36
CA ARG A 46 5.43 -14.47 1.04
C ARG A 46 6.18 -13.36 0.31
N GLU A 47 7.41 -13.63 -0.11
CA GLU A 47 8.27 -12.65 -0.78
C GLU A 47 7.64 -12.18 -2.09
N THR A 48 7.15 -13.11 -2.90
CA THR A 48 6.50 -12.77 -4.18
C THR A 48 5.17 -12.04 -3.98
N VAL A 49 4.45 -12.31 -2.89
CA VAL A 49 3.20 -11.61 -2.53
C VAL A 49 3.49 -10.17 -2.12
N ILE A 50 4.45 -9.97 -1.21
CA ILE A 50 4.83 -8.63 -0.75
C ILE A 50 5.42 -7.80 -1.89
N ASP A 51 6.33 -8.37 -2.69
CA ASP A 51 6.88 -7.69 -3.87
C ASP A 51 5.75 -7.23 -4.80
N MET A 52 4.84 -8.12 -5.18
CA MET A 52 3.78 -7.83 -6.16
C MET A 52 2.67 -6.91 -5.64
N LEU A 53 2.20 -7.11 -4.39
CA LEU A 53 1.00 -6.45 -3.88
C LEU A 53 1.29 -5.30 -2.92
N ALA A 54 2.49 -5.18 -2.34
CA ALA A 54 2.87 -4.01 -1.57
C ALA A 54 3.80 -3.08 -2.35
N LEU A 55 4.88 -3.61 -2.93
CA LEU A 55 6.05 -2.82 -3.34
C LEU A 55 6.24 -2.66 -4.86
N ASP A 56 5.40 -3.25 -5.71
CA ASP A 56 5.52 -3.14 -7.17
C ASP A 56 4.83 -1.87 -7.73
N PRO A 57 5.58 -0.81 -8.09
CA PRO A 57 4.97 0.42 -8.62
C PRO A 57 4.40 0.24 -10.03
N LEU A 58 4.62 -0.90 -10.68
CA LEU A 58 4.02 -1.19 -11.99
C LEU A 58 2.72 -1.98 -11.89
N ASN A 59 2.37 -2.45 -10.69
CA ASN A 59 1.12 -3.16 -10.46
C ASN A 59 0.06 -2.19 -9.93
N PRO A 60 -1.02 -1.92 -10.69
CA PRO A 60 -2.06 -0.99 -10.25
C PRO A 60 -2.87 -1.46 -9.02
N ARG A 61 -2.66 -2.71 -8.58
CA ARG A 61 -3.22 -3.27 -7.34
C ARG A 61 -2.27 -3.15 -6.16
N SER A 62 -1.03 -2.74 -6.37
CA SER A 62 -0.06 -2.63 -5.28
C SER A 62 -0.39 -1.45 -4.38
N VAL A 63 0.00 -1.57 -3.12
CA VAL A 63 -0.13 -0.49 -2.15
C VAL A 63 0.68 0.73 -2.61
N ILE A 64 1.94 0.54 -3.00
CA ILE A 64 2.82 1.66 -3.40
C ILE A 64 2.26 2.43 -4.60
N TYR A 65 1.71 1.74 -5.61
CA TYR A 65 1.07 2.40 -6.76
C TYR A 65 -0.10 3.28 -6.32
N HIS A 66 -0.91 2.78 -5.39
CA HIS A 66 -2.03 3.55 -4.85
C HIS A 66 -1.57 4.78 -4.07
N PHE A 67 -0.46 4.71 -3.32
CA PHE A 67 0.12 5.88 -2.66
C PHE A 67 0.61 6.92 -3.67
N GLU A 68 1.29 6.50 -4.74
CA GLU A 68 1.73 7.41 -5.82
C GLU A 68 0.54 8.11 -6.47
N ALA A 69 -0.50 7.36 -6.83
CA ALA A 69 -1.73 7.93 -7.40
C ALA A 69 -2.42 8.91 -6.42
N MET A 70 -2.45 8.59 -5.13
CA MET A 70 -3.01 9.50 -4.12
C MET A 70 -2.19 10.78 -3.96
N GLN A 71 -0.85 10.71 -4.00
CA GLN A 71 0.01 11.91 -3.99
C GLN A 71 -0.27 12.81 -5.21
N GLU A 72 -0.41 12.20 -6.39
CA GLU A 72 -0.80 12.89 -7.61
C GLU A 72 -2.17 13.59 -7.43
N HIS A 73 -3.18 12.88 -6.92
CA HIS A 73 -4.50 13.47 -6.65
C HIS A 73 -4.46 14.62 -5.64
N LEU A 74 -3.69 14.49 -4.56
CA LEU A 74 -3.51 15.56 -3.57
C LEU A 74 -2.82 16.80 -4.16
N SER A 75 -2.02 16.65 -5.23
CA SER A 75 -1.39 17.77 -5.93
C SER A 75 -2.41 18.65 -6.68
N TYR A 76 -3.57 18.11 -7.02
CA TYR A 76 -4.65 18.84 -7.71
C TYR A 76 -5.65 19.51 -6.76
N LEU A 77 -5.55 19.29 -5.44
CA LEU A 77 -6.47 19.88 -4.47
C LEU A 77 -6.19 21.37 -4.21
N PRO A 78 -7.21 22.20 -3.99
CA PRO A 78 -7.04 23.64 -3.76
C PRO A 78 -6.15 23.89 -2.53
N GLY A 79 -5.18 24.79 -2.67
CA GLY A 79 -4.15 25.06 -1.65
C GLY A 79 -2.80 24.36 -1.90
N SER A 80 -2.67 23.59 -2.98
CA SER A 80 -1.40 22.97 -3.44
C SER A 80 -0.51 23.89 -4.30
N GLU A 81 -0.95 25.13 -4.59
CA GLU A 81 -0.38 25.97 -5.66
C GLU A 81 1.10 26.33 -5.49
N SER A 82 1.57 26.45 -4.25
CA SER A 82 3.00 26.48 -3.98
C SER A 82 3.49 25.03 -3.97
N HIS A 83 4.24 24.60 -4.97
CA HIS A 83 4.88 23.28 -5.16
C HIS A 83 5.84 22.85 -4.00
N ARG A 84 5.49 23.13 -2.76
CA ARG A 84 6.08 22.62 -1.55
C ARG A 84 4.98 21.82 -0.88
N PHE A 85 5.28 20.59 -0.48
CA PHE A 85 4.43 19.77 0.37
C PHE A 85 4.29 20.42 1.76
N THR A 86 3.61 21.57 1.84
CA THR A 86 3.56 22.44 3.03
C THR A 86 2.30 22.29 3.84
N SER A 87 1.27 21.59 3.34
CA SER A 87 0.14 21.24 4.20
C SER A 87 0.53 20.09 5.15
N PRO A 88 -0.03 20.05 6.39
CA PRO A 88 0.16 18.92 7.29
C PRO A 88 -0.21 17.58 6.63
N LEU A 89 -1.30 17.57 5.87
CA LEU A 89 -1.78 16.40 5.12
C LEU A 89 -0.75 15.90 4.09
N GLN A 90 -0.17 16.80 3.30
CA GLN A 90 0.84 16.45 2.30
C GLN A 90 2.12 15.92 2.94
N ARG A 91 2.55 16.51 4.07
CA ARG A 91 3.71 16.01 4.82
C ARG A 91 3.45 14.62 5.37
N PHE A 92 2.28 14.40 5.98
CA PHE A 92 1.89 13.11 6.52
C PHE A 92 1.86 12.03 5.42
N MET A 93 1.25 12.34 4.27
CA MET A 93 1.24 11.44 3.11
C MET A 93 2.65 11.10 2.60
N LEU A 94 3.53 12.10 2.51
CA LEU A 94 4.91 11.89 2.08
C LEU A 94 5.68 11.02 3.08
N GLN A 95 5.43 11.18 4.39
CA GLN A 95 6.05 10.39 5.44
C GLN A 95 5.61 8.93 5.38
N THR A 96 4.30 8.66 5.31
CA THR A 96 3.77 7.29 5.19
C THR A 96 4.25 6.60 3.90
N TYR A 97 4.28 7.34 2.78
CA TYR A 97 4.86 6.81 1.55
C TYR A 97 6.35 6.49 1.69
N ALA A 98 7.13 7.41 2.29
CA ALA A 98 8.57 7.20 2.47
C ALA A 98 8.87 6.03 3.41
N GLN A 99 8.03 5.79 4.42
CA GLN A 99 8.10 4.59 5.25
C GLN A 99 7.92 3.35 4.38
N LEU A 100 6.80 3.22 3.66
CA LEU A 100 6.53 2.08 2.77
C LEU A 100 7.66 1.85 1.75
N ALA A 101 8.10 2.91 1.06
CA ALA A 101 9.15 2.85 0.05
C ALA A 101 10.54 2.53 0.64
N GLY A 102 10.74 2.73 1.94
CA GLY A 102 11.97 2.38 2.65
C GLY A 102 12.06 0.91 3.04
N HIS A 103 10.96 0.15 2.99
CA HIS A 103 10.97 -1.28 3.29
C HIS A 103 11.50 -2.12 2.13
N THR A 104 12.12 -3.25 2.49
CA THR A 104 12.36 -4.36 1.57
C THR A 104 11.26 -5.41 1.76
N VAL A 105 11.22 -6.39 0.87
CA VAL A 105 10.29 -7.52 0.95
C VAL A 105 10.40 -8.28 2.28
N GLU A 106 11.62 -8.37 2.81
CA GLU A 106 11.92 -9.05 4.06
C GLU A 106 11.59 -8.19 5.29
N SER A 107 11.74 -6.86 5.20
CA SER A 107 11.51 -5.96 6.33
C SER A 107 10.06 -5.52 6.49
N LEU A 108 9.19 -5.77 5.50
CA LEU A 108 7.78 -5.40 5.57
C LEU A 108 6.97 -6.54 6.20
N ASP A 109 6.93 -6.59 7.53
CA ASP A 109 6.17 -7.61 8.29
C ASP A 109 4.71 -7.22 8.55
N SER A 110 3.97 -8.08 9.24
CA SER A 110 2.55 -7.86 9.54
C SER A 110 2.29 -6.67 10.45
N GLU A 111 3.22 -6.32 11.34
CA GLU A 111 3.10 -5.17 12.24
C GLU A 111 3.30 -3.86 11.47
N GLU A 112 4.31 -3.81 10.60
CA GLU A 112 4.57 -2.67 9.72
C GLU A 112 3.42 -2.45 8.72
N LEU A 113 2.90 -3.53 8.12
CA LEU A 113 1.74 -3.45 7.23
C LEU A 113 0.51 -2.88 7.93
N MET A 114 0.27 -3.26 9.20
CA MET A 114 -0.85 -2.74 9.98
C MET A 114 -0.62 -1.28 10.38
N THR A 115 0.61 -0.92 10.75
CA THR A 115 1.00 0.47 11.05
C THR A 115 0.70 1.38 9.86
N ILE A 116 1.12 0.99 8.65
CA ILE A 116 0.85 1.75 7.43
C ILE A 116 -0.66 1.80 7.12
N ALA A 117 -1.42 0.74 7.46
CA ALA A 117 -2.87 0.73 7.31
C ALA A 117 -3.55 1.78 8.21
N ASP A 118 -3.16 1.84 9.47
CA ASP A 118 -3.68 2.81 10.44
C ASP A 118 -3.33 4.25 10.04
N GLU A 119 -2.10 4.49 9.57
CA GLU A 119 -1.71 5.80 9.03
C GLU A 119 -2.57 6.19 7.82
N LEU A 120 -2.81 5.26 6.89
CA LEU A 120 -3.65 5.53 5.73
C LEU A 120 -5.11 5.83 6.12
N ALA A 121 -5.64 5.17 7.16
CA ALA A 121 -6.95 5.48 7.70
C ALA A 121 -6.99 6.91 8.28
N GLU A 122 -5.94 7.32 9.00
CA GLU A 122 -5.83 8.67 9.55
C GLU A 122 -5.68 9.74 8.46
N LEU A 123 -4.94 9.45 7.39
CA LEU A 123 -4.87 10.33 6.21
C LEU A 123 -6.27 10.59 5.64
N SER A 124 -7.10 9.54 5.52
CA SER A 124 -8.48 9.66 5.05
C SER A 124 -9.32 10.58 5.95
N ASN A 125 -9.13 10.49 7.27
CA ASN A 125 -9.78 11.38 8.23
C ASN A 125 -9.36 12.84 8.03
N GLN A 126 -8.07 13.10 7.82
CA GLN A 126 -7.54 14.45 7.60
C GLN A 126 -8.05 15.08 6.30
N VAL A 127 -8.11 14.31 5.20
CA VAL A 127 -8.71 14.77 3.92
C VAL A 127 -10.17 15.18 4.15
N SER A 128 -10.92 14.33 4.84
CA SER A 128 -12.34 14.56 5.14
C SER A 128 -12.55 15.86 5.93
N GLN A 129 -11.72 16.12 6.94
CA GLN A 129 -11.80 17.33 7.74
C GLN A 129 -11.39 18.60 6.98
N ALA A 130 -10.43 18.50 6.06
CA ALA A 130 -9.89 19.64 5.33
C ALA A 130 -10.79 20.11 4.18
N TYR A 131 -11.51 19.20 3.51
CA TYR A 131 -12.20 19.51 2.25
C TYR A 131 -13.71 19.21 2.22
N PHE A 132 -14.26 18.47 3.18
CA PHE A 132 -15.68 18.03 3.16
C PHE A 132 -16.51 18.55 4.35
N ARG A 133 -16.03 19.61 5.03
CA ARG A 133 -16.80 20.36 6.03
C ARG A 133 -17.47 21.58 5.44
#